data_AF-A0A952IS11-F1
#
_entry.id   AF-A0A952IS11-F1
#
_cell.length_a   1.000
_cell.length_b   1.000
_cell.length_c   1.000
_cell.angle_alpha   90.00
_cell.angle_beta   90.00
_cell.angle_gamma   90.00
#
_symmetry.space_group_name_H-M   'P 1'
#
loop_
_entity.id
_entity.type
_entity.pdbx_description
1 polymer ?
#
loop_
_entity_poly.entity_id
_entity_poly.type
_entity_poly.pdbx_seq_one_letter_code
_entity_poly.pdbx_strand_id
1 'polypeptide(L)'
;MKTTALRTHRLVRTLSLVWLGIVTLAGCSILSTGERLSPTAKPENFQNTQLIGVDLVNALMQVPGKHPQQTVISMERPASTFATALKQVLENSGYGLRIGNGQLDGEALQYAIEPKAVEGDGRHYTYMISVGDVKMKRDYFVQQQGVTPSSNLFVIGTDPTRIALNDDIFENQRSQTLNQSGKDIIADTSTVNAETVVVSKTRDTRVTPPIRVADASDATSQALPITSKAGPGFEKPVTRLNMYETRESNYAEFLTDYSEVHKEILIFPNDSMRLGDLNKSRIQAIASNLQSESDVVSVIGCSHGRTKLENGNEVLATGRAKRVMEAFLYAGVEESRVLEEGCWSSQYFDEEMPRRGVVVTVKRNT
;
A
#
# COMPACT_ATOMS: atom_id res chain seq x y z
N MET A 1 51.50 -31.88 -78.76
CA MET A 1 52.85 -31.54 -78.28
C MET A 1 52.84 -30.06 -77.89
N LYS A 2 53.03 -29.77 -76.59
CA LYS A 2 53.36 -28.44 -75.98
C LYS A 2 52.29 -27.32 -76.18
N THR A 3 51.84 -26.52 -75.20
CA THR A 3 52.25 -26.28 -73.81
C THR A 3 51.29 -25.24 -73.18
N THR A 4 50.90 -25.46 -71.91
CA THR A 4 51.10 -24.51 -70.80
C THR A 4 50.18 -23.29 -70.59
N ALA A 5 49.28 -23.47 -69.62
CA ALA A 5 49.24 -22.84 -68.27
C ALA A 5 48.86 -21.37 -68.03
N LEU A 6 47.91 -21.25 -67.08
CA LEU A 6 47.84 -20.38 -65.89
C LEU A 6 48.31 -18.92 -65.96
N ARG A 7 47.42 -18.01 -65.54
CA ARG A 7 47.69 -17.20 -64.33
C ARG A 7 46.44 -16.56 -63.73
N THR A 8 46.55 -16.39 -62.42
CA THR A 8 45.57 -15.97 -61.42
C THR A 8 45.60 -14.47 -61.14
N HIS A 9 44.54 -14.04 -60.43
CA HIS A 9 44.50 -13.06 -59.33
C HIS A 9 44.00 -11.61 -59.55
N ARG A 10 42.98 -11.32 -58.70
CA ARG A 10 42.78 -10.19 -57.77
C ARG A 10 41.76 -9.08 -58.15
N LEU A 11 40.75 -9.02 -57.28
CA LEU A 11 40.23 -7.84 -56.54
C LEU A 11 39.93 -6.57 -57.34
N VAL A 12 38.70 -6.06 -57.24
CA VAL A 12 38.36 -4.88 -56.41
C VAL A 12 36.86 -4.58 -56.53
N ARG A 13 36.28 -4.24 -55.37
CA ARG A 13 34.93 -3.70 -55.11
C ARG A 13 34.59 -2.51 -56.00
N THR A 14 33.33 -2.39 -56.43
CA THR A 14 32.62 -1.10 -56.35
C THR A 14 31.10 -1.32 -56.34
N LEU A 15 30.49 -0.60 -55.41
CA LEU A 15 29.08 -0.39 -55.14
C LEU A 15 28.22 -0.17 -56.39
N SER A 16 27.03 -0.77 -56.43
CA SER A 16 25.86 -0.19 -57.07
C SER A 16 24.58 -0.68 -56.40
N LEU A 17 24.06 0.19 -55.54
CA LEU A 17 22.66 0.60 -55.39
C LEU A 17 21.58 -0.38 -55.88
N VAL A 18 20.97 -1.10 -54.92
CA VAL A 18 19.56 -1.50 -55.01
C VAL A 18 18.90 -1.13 -53.68
N TRP A 19 18.40 0.10 -53.62
CA TRP A 19 17.45 0.55 -52.60
C TRP A 19 16.07 0.14 -53.09
N LEU A 20 15.63 -1.08 -52.74
CA LEU A 20 14.26 -1.53 -52.99
C LEU A 20 13.46 -1.29 -51.71
N GLY A 21 12.47 -0.41 -51.84
CA GLY A 21 11.62 0.07 -50.75
C GLY A 21 10.88 -1.07 -50.04
N ILE A 22 11.17 -1.21 -48.76
CA ILE A 22 10.29 -1.92 -47.83
C ILE A 22 9.19 -0.93 -47.47
N VAL A 23 8.03 -1.12 -48.09
CA VAL A 23 6.75 -0.55 -47.68
C VAL A 23 6.49 -1.05 -46.26
N THR A 24 6.74 -0.20 -45.27
CA THR A 24 6.27 -0.42 -43.91
C THR A 24 4.75 -0.27 -43.93
N LEU A 25 4.05 -1.40 -43.93
CA LEU A 25 2.66 -1.45 -43.51
C LEU A 25 2.58 -0.85 -42.11
N ALA A 26 2.10 0.39 -42.03
CA ALA A 26 1.51 0.94 -40.82
C ALA A 26 0.22 0.16 -40.54
N GLY A 27 0.38 -1.02 -39.93
CA GLY A 27 -0.70 -1.77 -39.33
C GLY A 27 -1.12 -1.08 -38.05
N CYS A 28 -2.26 -0.41 -38.08
CA CYS A 28 -3.05 -0.16 -36.88
C CYS A 28 -3.46 -1.52 -36.29
N SER A 29 -2.82 -1.93 -35.20
CA SER A 29 -3.41 -2.90 -34.26
C SER A 29 -3.58 -2.19 -32.92
N ILE A 30 -4.53 -1.26 -32.90
CA ILE A 30 -5.24 -0.83 -31.69
C ILE A 30 -6.25 -1.93 -31.37
N LEU A 31 -6.43 -2.19 -30.08
CA LEU A 31 -7.28 -3.21 -29.45
C LEU A 31 -6.71 -4.62 -29.51
N SER A 32 -5.70 -4.84 -28.65
CA SER A 32 -5.57 -6.10 -27.94
C SER A 32 -6.94 -6.44 -27.36
N THR A 33 -7.54 -7.48 -27.92
CA THR A 33 -8.58 -8.33 -27.35
C THR A 33 -8.57 -8.26 -25.83
N GLY A 34 -9.68 -7.81 -25.27
CA GLY A 34 -9.95 -7.97 -23.85
C GLY A 34 -9.84 -9.44 -23.49
N GLU A 35 -8.74 -9.81 -22.87
CA GLU A 35 -8.79 -10.91 -21.91
C GLU A 35 -9.83 -10.50 -20.87
N ARG A 36 -11.03 -11.05 -21.04
CA ARG A 36 -11.91 -11.32 -19.91
C ARG A 36 -11.10 -12.18 -18.95
N LEU A 37 -10.43 -11.53 -18.02
CA LEU A 37 -9.90 -12.17 -16.82
C LEU A 37 -11.11 -12.80 -16.13
N SER A 38 -11.26 -14.11 -16.34
CA SER A 38 -12.30 -14.89 -15.68
C SER A 38 -12.01 -14.89 -14.17
N PRO A 39 -13.03 -14.74 -13.32
CA PRO A 39 -12.87 -14.70 -11.88
C PRO A 39 -12.70 -16.12 -11.34
N THR A 40 -11.51 -16.69 -11.49
CA THR A 40 -11.12 -17.92 -10.79
C THR A 40 -10.23 -17.60 -9.59
N ALA A 41 -10.73 -16.73 -8.71
CA ALA A 41 -10.36 -16.75 -7.30
C ALA A 41 -11.47 -17.49 -6.56
N LYS A 42 -11.11 -18.35 -5.59
CA LYS A 42 -12.08 -18.97 -4.65
C LYS A 42 -13.10 -17.92 -4.20
N PRO A 43 -14.36 -18.28 -3.88
CA PRO A 43 -15.36 -17.30 -3.47
C PRO A 43 -14.78 -16.47 -2.31
N GLU A 44 -14.42 -15.22 -2.61
CA GLU A 44 -13.95 -14.29 -1.61
C GLU A 44 -15.07 -14.15 -0.57
N ASN A 45 -14.72 -14.20 0.71
CA ASN A 45 -15.68 -13.97 1.78
C ASN A 45 -16.29 -12.58 1.58
N PHE A 46 -17.60 -12.52 1.28
CA PHE A 46 -18.31 -11.28 0.98
C PHE A 46 -18.10 -10.21 2.07
N GLN A 47 -18.00 -10.61 3.34
CA GLN A 47 -17.75 -9.68 4.45
C GLN A 47 -16.37 -9.01 4.33
N ASN A 48 -15.32 -9.77 4.01
CA ASN A 48 -13.97 -9.22 3.81
C ASN A 48 -13.97 -8.25 2.63
N THR A 49 -14.59 -8.66 1.53
CA THR A 49 -14.71 -7.87 0.32
C THR A 49 -15.51 -6.57 0.55
N GLN A 50 -16.54 -6.62 1.41
CA GLN A 50 -17.31 -5.45 1.83
C GLN A 50 -16.47 -4.48 2.66
N LEU A 51 -15.65 -4.96 3.60
CA LEU A 51 -14.75 -4.12 4.40
C LEU A 51 -13.71 -3.40 3.54
N ILE A 52 -13.13 -4.10 2.56
CA ILE A 52 -12.24 -3.50 1.56
C ILE A 52 -12.98 -2.41 0.77
N GLY A 53 -14.21 -2.68 0.35
CA GLY A 53 -15.06 -1.69 -0.32
C GLY A 53 -15.30 -0.45 0.55
N VAL A 54 -15.64 -0.63 1.84
CA VAL A 54 -15.83 0.47 2.79
C VAL A 54 -14.57 1.32 2.93
N ASP A 55 -13.40 0.70 3.06
CA ASP A 55 -12.11 1.41 3.17
C ASP A 55 -11.85 2.32 1.95
N LEU A 56 -11.94 1.75 0.74
CA LEU A 56 -11.68 2.48 -0.50
C LEU A 56 -12.74 3.56 -0.79
N VAL A 57 -14.02 3.32 -0.47
CA VAL A 57 -15.09 4.31 -0.67
C VAL A 57 -15.02 5.44 0.35
N ASN A 58 -14.68 5.14 1.61
CA ASN A 58 -14.46 6.19 2.62
C ASN A 58 -13.31 7.12 2.22
N ALA A 59 -12.26 6.58 1.59
CA ALA A 59 -11.20 7.39 1.02
C ALA A 59 -11.71 8.24 -0.17
N LEU A 60 -12.50 7.65 -1.08
CA LEU A 60 -13.09 8.35 -2.23
C LEU A 60 -13.90 9.58 -1.80
N MET A 61 -14.71 9.44 -0.74
CA MET A 61 -15.59 10.51 -0.25
C MET A 61 -14.84 11.76 0.24
N GLN A 62 -13.56 11.61 0.59
CA GLN A 62 -12.70 12.70 1.05
C GLN A 62 -12.02 13.42 -0.12
N VAL A 63 -12.08 12.85 -1.33
CA VAL A 63 -11.47 13.46 -2.52
C VAL A 63 -12.34 14.64 -3.00
N PRO A 64 -11.76 15.84 -3.19
CA PRO A 64 -12.50 16.99 -3.70
C PRO A 64 -13.24 16.68 -5.00
N GLY A 65 -14.52 17.02 -5.06
CA GLY A 65 -15.36 16.77 -6.24
C GLY A 65 -15.78 15.32 -6.44
N LYS A 66 -15.44 14.40 -5.53
CA LYS A 66 -15.94 13.01 -5.53
C LYS A 66 -16.94 12.72 -4.41
N HIS A 67 -17.39 13.73 -3.66
CA HIS A 67 -18.38 13.54 -2.60
C HIS A 67 -19.74 13.03 -3.18
N PRO A 68 -20.49 12.16 -2.47
CA PRO A 68 -21.74 11.56 -2.96
C PRO A 68 -22.80 12.56 -3.45
N GLN A 69 -22.85 13.74 -2.83
CA GLN A 69 -23.81 14.80 -3.19
C GLN A 69 -23.47 15.51 -4.52
N GLN A 70 -22.25 15.34 -5.01
CA GLN A 70 -21.72 16.02 -6.20
C GLN A 70 -21.44 15.04 -7.34
N THR A 71 -21.51 13.74 -7.07
CA THR A 71 -20.99 12.70 -7.96
C THR A 71 -22.02 11.63 -8.21
N VAL A 72 -22.28 11.36 -9.48
CA VAL A 72 -23.00 10.16 -9.92
C VAL A 72 -21.97 9.19 -10.47
N ILE A 73 -21.91 8.00 -9.90
CA ILE A 73 -20.99 6.94 -10.32
C ILE A 73 -21.70 6.03 -11.31
N SER A 74 -21.02 5.81 -12.43
CA SER A 74 -21.44 4.88 -13.46
C SER A 74 -20.64 3.59 -13.37
N MET A 75 -21.30 2.44 -13.32
CA MET A 75 -20.63 1.16 -13.26
C MET A 75 -21.32 0.11 -14.14
N GLU A 76 -20.55 -0.88 -14.59
CA GLU A 76 -21.11 -2.05 -15.25
C GLU A 76 -21.94 -2.89 -14.26
N ARG A 77 -22.80 -3.77 -14.79
CA ARG A 77 -23.52 -4.73 -13.95
C ARG A 77 -22.51 -5.57 -13.16
N PRO A 78 -22.64 -5.65 -11.81
CA PRO A 78 -21.70 -6.40 -10.98
C PRO A 78 -21.55 -7.84 -11.44
N ALA A 79 -20.31 -8.24 -11.77
CA ALA A 79 -19.99 -9.59 -12.24
C ALA A 79 -19.11 -10.37 -11.24
N SER A 80 -18.71 -9.76 -10.12
CA SER A 80 -17.89 -10.36 -9.07
C SER A 80 -18.43 -10.04 -7.67
N THR A 81 -17.99 -10.82 -6.67
CA THR A 81 -18.25 -10.54 -5.24
C THR A 81 -17.83 -9.12 -4.88
N PHE A 82 -16.67 -8.68 -5.36
CA PHE A 82 -16.17 -7.33 -5.11
C PHE A 82 -16.97 -6.24 -5.80
N ALA A 83 -17.39 -6.43 -7.05
CA ALA A 83 -18.26 -5.49 -7.73
C ALA A 83 -19.60 -5.34 -6.99
N THR A 84 -20.13 -6.45 -6.48
CA THR A 84 -21.39 -6.47 -5.71
C THR A 84 -21.23 -5.73 -4.39
N ALA A 85 -20.13 -5.98 -3.69
CA ALA A 85 -19.80 -5.29 -2.44
C ALA A 85 -19.58 -3.78 -2.67
N LEU A 86 -18.81 -3.40 -3.69
CA LEU A 86 -18.58 -1.99 -4.06
C LEU A 86 -19.88 -1.28 -4.37
N LYS A 87 -20.78 -1.89 -5.18
CA LYS A 87 -22.11 -1.34 -5.46
C LYS A 87 -22.85 -1.04 -4.16
N GLN A 88 -22.94 -2.03 -3.26
CA GLN A 88 -23.68 -1.87 -2.00
C GLN A 88 -23.06 -0.80 -1.10
N VAL A 89 -21.74 -0.74 -1.00
CA VAL A 89 -21.04 0.28 -0.20
C VAL A 89 -21.29 1.67 -0.79
N LEU A 90 -21.18 1.85 -2.11
CA LEU A 90 -21.43 3.14 -2.76
C LEU A 90 -22.87 3.61 -2.57
N GLU A 91 -23.87 2.73 -2.72
CA GLU A 91 -25.28 3.05 -2.44
C GLU A 91 -25.49 3.46 -0.99
N ASN A 92 -24.93 2.70 -0.04
CA ASN A 92 -25.04 2.98 1.38
C ASN A 92 -24.32 4.29 1.79
N SER A 93 -23.26 4.65 1.08
CA SER A 93 -22.55 5.92 1.23
C SER A 93 -23.27 7.10 0.56
N GLY A 94 -24.41 6.86 -0.11
CA GLY A 94 -25.28 7.90 -0.66
C GLY A 94 -24.93 8.33 -2.08
N TYR A 95 -24.09 7.60 -2.81
CA TYR A 95 -23.81 7.90 -4.22
C TYR A 95 -25.04 7.59 -5.08
N GLY A 96 -25.33 8.48 -6.03
CA GLY A 96 -26.21 8.13 -7.14
C GLY A 96 -25.49 7.13 -8.04
N LEU A 97 -26.09 5.95 -8.26
CA LEU A 97 -25.51 4.94 -9.15
C LEU A 97 -26.27 4.84 -10.48
N ARG A 98 -25.50 4.75 -11.57
CA ARG A 98 -26.00 4.37 -12.90
C ARG A 98 -25.38 3.04 -13.28
N ILE A 99 -26.23 2.05 -13.51
CA ILE A 99 -25.81 0.68 -13.79
C ILE A 99 -26.29 0.30 -15.18
N GLY A 100 -25.36 -0.08 -16.06
CA GLY A 100 -25.67 -0.44 -17.43
C GLY A 100 -24.48 -1.03 -18.16
N ASN A 101 -24.66 -1.37 -19.43
CA ASN A 101 -23.57 -1.83 -20.28
C ASN A 101 -23.23 -0.70 -21.27
N GLY A 102 -21.94 -0.37 -21.45
CA GLY A 102 -21.48 0.64 -22.42
C GLY A 102 -21.16 2.00 -21.80
N GLN A 103 -21.07 3.05 -22.63
CA GLN A 103 -20.78 4.41 -22.19
C GLN A 103 -21.97 4.94 -21.37
N LEU A 104 -21.76 5.16 -20.08
CA LEU A 104 -22.75 5.71 -19.16
C LEU A 104 -22.33 7.12 -18.76
N ASP A 105 -23.27 8.07 -18.77
CA ASP A 105 -23.01 9.43 -18.29
C ASP A 105 -22.68 9.42 -16.79
N GLY A 106 -21.66 10.17 -16.37
CA GLY A 106 -21.19 10.21 -14.98
C GLY A 106 -19.75 9.75 -14.84
N GLU A 107 -19.29 9.60 -13.60
CA GLU A 107 -17.92 9.17 -13.33
C GLU A 107 -17.82 7.66 -13.41
N ALA A 108 -17.12 7.15 -14.43
CA ALA A 108 -16.99 5.72 -14.65
C ALA A 108 -16.15 5.07 -13.54
N LEU A 109 -16.74 4.09 -12.84
CA LEU A 109 -16.08 3.20 -11.91
C LEU A 109 -15.48 2.02 -12.66
N GLN A 110 -14.17 1.85 -12.52
CA GLN A 110 -13.44 0.65 -12.90
C GLN A 110 -12.80 0.04 -11.66
N TYR A 111 -12.65 -1.27 -11.64
CA TYR A 111 -11.98 -1.97 -10.55
C TYR A 111 -11.13 -3.12 -11.09
N ALA A 112 -10.08 -3.45 -10.35
CA ALA A 112 -9.25 -4.62 -10.60
C ALA A 112 -8.80 -5.23 -9.27
N ILE A 113 -8.56 -6.54 -9.29
CA ILE A 113 -8.00 -7.29 -8.17
C ILE A 113 -6.83 -8.09 -8.72
N GLU A 114 -5.65 -7.85 -8.17
CA GLU A 114 -4.43 -8.55 -8.57
C GLU A 114 -3.97 -9.45 -7.42
N PRO A 115 -3.95 -10.78 -7.59
CA PRO A 115 -3.41 -11.67 -6.58
C PRO A 115 -1.89 -11.51 -6.49
N LYS A 116 -1.38 -11.45 -5.25
CA LYS A 116 0.05 -11.42 -4.92
C LYS A 116 0.46 -12.74 -4.24
N ALA A 117 1.64 -12.71 -3.60
CA ALA A 117 2.23 -13.83 -2.88
C ALA A 117 1.26 -14.44 -1.87
N VAL A 118 1.33 -15.77 -1.74
CA VAL A 118 0.72 -16.52 -0.65
C VAL A 118 1.64 -16.43 0.56
N GLU A 119 1.07 -16.20 1.73
CA GLU A 119 1.82 -16.12 2.98
C GLU A 119 1.01 -16.83 4.06
N GLY A 120 1.58 -17.90 4.63
CA GLY A 120 0.88 -18.75 5.61
C GLY A 120 -0.43 -19.33 5.09
N ASP A 121 -1.51 -19.13 5.85
CA ASP A 121 -2.89 -19.53 5.50
C ASP A 121 -3.64 -18.46 4.68
N GLY A 122 -2.97 -17.35 4.35
CA GLY A 122 -3.55 -16.20 3.67
C GLY A 122 -2.88 -15.89 2.33
N ARG A 123 -3.38 -14.83 1.69
CA ARG A 123 -2.83 -14.32 0.43
C ARG A 123 -2.93 -12.80 0.39
N HIS A 124 -1.91 -12.16 -0.17
CA HIS A 124 -1.96 -10.74 -0.47
C HIS A 124 -2.72 -10.48 -1.77
N TYR A 125 -3.49 -9.41 -1.81
CA TYR A 125 -4.18 -8.92 -3.00
C TYR A 125 -4.01 -7.42 -3.11
N THR A 126 -3.79 -6.91 -4.32
CA THR A 126 -3.91 -5.49 -4.61
C THR A 126 -5.32 -5.22 -5.13
N TYR A 127 -6.07 -4.40 -4.41
CA TYR A 127 -7.35 -3.90 -4.89
C TYR A 127 -7.16 -2.51 -5.47
N MET A 128 -7.71 -2.30 -6.65
CA MET A 128 -7.63 -1.05 -7.40
C MET A 128 -9.03 -0.59 -7.75
N ILE A 129 -9.30 0.70 -7.55
CA ILE A 129 -10.50 1.36 -8.08
C ILE A 129 -10.12 2.64 -8.82
N SER A 130 -10.84 2.95 -9.88
CA SER A 130 -10.74 4.21 -10.62
C SER A 130 -12.13 4.82 -10.71
N VAL A 131 -12.28 6.09 -10.38
CA VAL A 131 -13.52 6.86 -10.54
C VAL A 131 -13.16 8.14 -11.28
N GLY A 132 -13.43 8.15 -12.59
CA GLY A 132 -12.98 9.24 -13.46
C GLY A 132 -11.46 9.34 -13.53
N ASP A 133 -10.94 10.51 -13.15
CA ASP A 133 -9.53 10.86 -13.07
C ASP A 133 -8.82 10.40 -11.79
N VAL A 134 -9.58 9.96 -10.77
CA VAL A 134 -9.04 9.51 -9.49
C VAL A 134 -8.82 8.01 -9.51
N LYS A 135 -7.59 7.58 -9.20
CA LYS A 135 -7.22 6.17 -9.06
C LYS A 135 -6.71 5.89 -7.67
N MET A 136 -7.17 4.80 -7.07
CA MET A 136 -6.75 4.34 -5.76
C MET A 136 -6.31 2.89 -5.84
N LYS A 137 -5.23 2.55 -5.13
CA LYS A 137 -4.83 1.16 -4.92
C LYS A 137 -4.36 0.95 -3.49
N ARG A 138 -4.65 -0.23 -2.96
CA ARG A 138 -4.19 -0.67 -1.64
C ARG A 138 -4.04 -2.19 -1.62
N ASP A 139 -2.97 -2.64 -0.98
CA ASP A 139 -2.71 -4.06 -0.70
C ASP A 139 -3.40 -4.49 0.59
N TYR A 140 -4.00 -5.68 0.56
CA TYR A 140 -4.63 -6.33 1.69
C TYR A 140 -4.14 -7.76 1.83
N PHE A 141 -3.95 -8.19 3.07
CA PHE A 141 -3.73 -9.59 3.41
C PHE A 141 -5.06 -10.21 3.81
N VAL A 142 -5.48 -11.24 3.06
CA VAL A 142 -6.78 -11.90 3.23
C VAL A 142 -6.56 -13.30 3.77
N GLN A 143 -7.18 -13.59 4.91
CA GLN A 143 -7.20 -14.90 5.58
C GLN A 143 -8.64 -15.40 5.73
N GLN A 144 -8.83 -16.65 6.18
CA GLN A 144 -10.17 -17.17 6.43
C GLN A 144 -10.94 -16.36 7.49
N GLN A 145 -10.23 -15.86 8.50
CA GLN A 145 -10.82 -15.22 9.67
C GLN A 145 -10.98 -13.69 9.54
N GLY A 146 -10.50 -13.09 8.44
CA GLY A 146 -10.60 -11.65 8.24
C GLY A 146 -9.68 -11.12 7.15
N VAL A 147 -9.65 -9.80 7.04
CA VAL A 147 -8.79 -9.07 6.10
C VAL A 147 -8.13 -7.90 6.83
N THR A 148 -6.88 -7.60 6.49
CA THR A 148 -6.15 -6.44 7.02
C THR A 148 -5.40 -5.71 5.90
N PRO A 149 -5.27 -4.38 5.97
CA PRO A 149 -4.48 -3.64 4.99
C PRO A 149 -2.97 -3.87 5.21
N SER A 150 -2.26 -4.29 4.16
CA SER A 150 -0.81 -4.55 4.18
C SER A 150 0.02 -3.43 3.51
N SER A 151 -0.62 -2.31 3.17
CA SER A 151 0.02 -1.08 2.66
C SER A 151 -0.77 0.18 3.05
N ASN A 152 -0.16 1.34 2.88
CA ASN A 152 -0.90 2.61 2.80
C ASN A 152 -1.76 2.69 1.53
N LEU A 153 -2.71 3.63 1.53
CA LEU A 153 -3.48 3.94 0.33
C LEU A 153 -2.62 4.77 -0.64
N PHE A 154 -2.48 4.30 -1.87
CA PHE A 154 -1.89 5.07 -2.95
C PHE A 154 -2.98 5.71 -3.81
N VAL A 155 -2.87 7.02 -4.04
CA VAL A 155 -3.89 7.80 -4.77
C VAL A 155 -3.23 8.62 -5.87
N ILE A 156 -3.80 8.60 -7.07
CA ILE A 156 -3.47 9.46 -8.20
C ILE A 156 -4.71 10.32 -8.54
N GLY A 157 -4.49 11.57 -8.90
CA GLY A 157 -5.54 12.52 -9.30
C GLY A 157 -5.98 13.48 -8.20
N THR A 158 -5.43 13.34 -6.98
CA THR A 158 -5.66 14.26 -5.86
C THR A 158 -4.47 14.25 -4.91
N ASP A 159 -4.40 15.24 -4.02
CA ASP A 159 -3.49 15.29 -2.90
C ASP A 159 -3.87 14.23 -1.83
N PRO A 160 -3.02 13.21 -1.59
CA PRO A 160 -3.30 12.17 -0.61
C PRO A 160 -3.20 12.62 0.87
N THR A 161 -2.69 13.83 1.17
CA THR A 161 -2.51 14.39 2.55
C THR A 161 -3.77 14.67 3.31
N ARG A 162 -4.89 14.69 2.60
CA ARG A 162 -6.19 15.03 3.17
C ARG A 162 -7.06 13.81 3.39
N ILE A 163 -6.55 12.61 3.06
CA ILE A 163 -7.30 11.37 3.16
C ILE A 163 -6.93 10.69 4.49
N ALA A 164 -7.87 10.70 5.42
CA ALA A 164 -7.77 9.94 6.65
C ALA A 164 -8.25 8.49 6.41
N LEU A 165 -7.37 7.52 6.69
CA LEU A 165 -7.68 6.09 6.63
C LEU A 165 -8.19 5.60 7.99
N ASN A 166 -9.21 4.76 7.96
CA ASN A 166 -9.81 4.16 9.15
C ASN A 166 -9.52 2.66 9.22
N ASP A 167 -8.30 2.32 9.61
CA ASP A 167 -7.88 0.91 9.70
C ASP A 167 -8.55 0.16 10.89
N ASP A 168 -9.25 0.85 11.81
CA ASP A 168 -9.99 0.25 12.93
C ASP A 168 -11.13 -0.67 12.48
N ILE A 169 -11.67 -0.44 11.29
CA ILE A 169 -12.78 -1.25 10.77
C ILE A 169 -12.37 -2.73 10.60
N PHE A 170 -11.08 -3.00 10.40
CA PHE A 170 -10.53 -4.35 10.23
C PHE A 170 -10.27 -5.07 11.56
N GLU A 171 -9.95 -4.32 12.62
CA GLU A 171 -9.74 -4.87 13.97
C GLU A 171 -11.05 -5.24 14.66
N ASN A 172 -12.09 -4.43 14.45
CA ASN A 172 -13.42 -4.68 14.98
C ASN A 172 -14.05 -5.95 14.42
N GLN A 173 -13.80 -6.26 13.14
CA GLN A 173 -14.23 -7.53 12.53
C GLN A 173 -13.56 -8.71 13.24
N ARG A 174 -12.24 -8.69 13.41
CA ARG A 174 -11.50 -9.77 14.07
C ARG A 174 -12.01 -10.02 15.50
N SER A 175 -12.32 -8.95 16.22
CA SER A 175 -12.91 -9.03 17.57
C SER A 175 -14.31 -9.65 17.56
N GLN A 176 -15.14 -9.33 16.55
CA GLN A 176 -16.47 -9.92 16.41
C GLN A 176 -16.44 -11.39 16.00
N THR A 177 -15.54 -11.80 15.08
CA THR A 177 -15.37 -13.20 14.68
C THR A 177 -14.87 -14.06 15.86
N LEU A 178 -13.91 -13.55 16.64
CA LEU A 178 -13.42 -14.23 17.84
C LEU A 178 -14.52 -14.35 18.93
N ASN A 179 -15.34 -13.32 19.09
CA ASN A 179 -16.47 -13.35 20.03
C ASN A 179 -17.62 -14.24 19.55
N GLN A 180 -17.80 -14.42 18.24
CA GLN A 180 -18.80 -15.35 17.68
C GLN A 180 -18.34 -16.81 17.79
N SER A 181 -17.08 -17.13 17.48
CA SER A 181 -16.53 -18.47 17.74
C SER A 181 -16.50 -18.83 19.23
N GLY A 182 -16.33 -17.85 20.12
CA GLY A 182 -16.46 -18.06 21.56
C GLY A 182 -17.90 -18.30 22.03
N LYS A 183 -18.91 -17.89 21.25
CA LYS A 183 -20.33 -18.05 21.58
C LYS A 183 -20.88 -19.40 21.14
N ASP A 184 -20.31 -19.99 20.10
CA ASP A 184 -20.67 -21.33 19.62
C ASP A 184 -20.13 -22.45 20.53
N ILE A 185 -19.16 -22.18 21.40
CA ILE A 185 -18.67 -23.13 22.42
C ILE A 185 -19.52 -23.10 23.71
N ILE A 186 -20.35 -22.07 23.93
CA ILE A 186 -21.17 -21.92 25.15
C ILE A 186 -22.66 -22.27 24.89
N ALA A 187 -22.98 -22.85 23.73
CA ALA A 187 -24.34 -23.33 23.45
C ALA A 187 -24.65 -24.72 24.02
N ASP A 188 -23.66 -25.46 24.53
CA ASP A 188 -23.84 -26.84 25.04
C ASP A 188 -23.61 -27.00 26.55
N THR A 189 -23.82 -25.94 27.34
CA THR A 189 -23.91 -26.09 28.80
C THR A 189 -24.87 -25.07 29.39
N SER A 190 -26.17 -25.38 29.30
CA SER A 190 -27.15 -24.80 30.21
C SER A 190 -27.04 -25.52 31.56
N THR A 191 -26.66 -24.82 32.63
CA THR A 191 -27.42 -24.73 33.90
C THR A 191 -26.65 -23.95 34.99
N VAL A 192 -27.39 -23.03 35.65
CA VAL A 192 -27.17 -22.31 36.94
C VAL A 192 -25.90 -21.44 37.10
N ASN A 193 -25.93 -20.18 37.56
CA ASN A 193 -26.88 -19.40 38.36
C ASN A 193 -26.86 -17.91 37.95
N ALA A 194 -28.00 -17.26 38.14
CA ALA A 194 -28.18 -15.83 37.98
C ALA A 194 -27.60 -15.06 39.17
N GLU A 195 -26.82 -14.02 38.90
CA GLU A 195 -26.58 -12.93 39.86
C GLU A 195 -26.50 -11.58 39.13
N THR A 196 -27.66 -10.92 39.15
CA THR A 196 -27.91 -9.46 39.26
C THR A 196 -26.97 -8.48 38.55
N VAL A 197 -27.40 -8.02 37.36
CA VAL A 197 -26.91 -6.79 36.72
C VAL A 197 -27.68 -5.60 37.31
N VAL A 198 -26.99 -4.74 38.07
CA VAL A 198 -27.51 -3.42 38.46
C VAL A 198 -27.29 -2.45 37.30
N VAL A 199 -28.38 -2.11 36.63
CA VAL A 199 -28.44 -1.05 35.60
C VAL A 199 -28.50 0.30 36.30
N SER A 200 -27.39 1.05 36.32
CA SER A 200 -27.40 2.47 36.64
C SER A 200 -27.49 3.29 35.36
N LYS A 201 -28.68 3.85 35.15
CA LYS A 201 -29.06 4.73 34.05
C LYS A 201 -28.81 6.17 34.50
N THR A 202 -27.74 6.81 34.03
CA THR A 202 -27.55 8.26 34.18
C THR A 202 -27.50 8.91 32.80
N ARG A 203 -28.61 9.57 32.45
CA ARG A 203 -28.64 10.67 31.49
C ARG A 203 -27.74 11.77 32.03
N ASP A 204 -26.81 12.26 31.21
CA ASP A 204 -26.37 13.65 31.34
C ASP A 204 -26.16 14.26 29.95
N THR A 205 -27.14 15.07 29.57
CA THR A 205 -27.10 15.98 28.42
C THR A 205 -26.32 17.22 28.84
N ARG A 206 -25.15 17.46 28.25
CA ARG A 206 -24.51 18.77 28.31
C ARG A 206 -24.13 19.28 26.92
N VAL A 207 -24.98 20.19 26.45
CA VAL A 207 -24.80 21.07 25.30
C VAL A 207 -23.58 21.97 25.54
N THR A 208 -22.69 22.10 24.55
CA THR A 208 -21.67 23.17 24.48
C THR A 208 -21.59 23.67 23.02
N PRO A 209 -21.40 24.99 22.76
CA PRO A 209 -21.80 25.67 21.51
C PRO A 209 -20.78 25.56 20.35
N PRO A 210 -21.14 25.98 19.12
CA PRO A 210 -20.26 25.89 17.96
C PRO A 210 -19.12 26.91 18.01
N ILE A 211 -17.90 26.43 17.75
CA ILE A 211 -16.71 27.24 17.54
C ILE A 211 -16.79 27.89 16.15
N ARG A 212 -16.54 29.20 16.10
CA ARG A 212 -16.56 30.03 14.89
C ARG A 212 -15.40 29.70 13.96
N VAL A 213 -15.74 29.62 12.67
CA VAL A 213 -14.83 29.62 11.53
C VAL A 213 -14.14 30.97 11.45
N ALA A 214 -12.81 30.98 11.32
CA ALA A 214 -12.04 32.14 10.91
C ALA A 214 -11.57 31.91 9.46
N ASP A 215 -11.94 32.84 8.59
CA ASP A 215 -11.44 32.98 7.23
C ASP A 215 -9.91 33.12 7.22
N ALA A 216 -9.26 32.31 6.39
CA ALA A 216 -7.93 32.59 5.89
C ALA A 216 -7.94 32.38 4.38
N SER A 217 -8.22 33.47 3.69
CA SER A 217 -8.05 33.64 2.26
C SER A 217 -6.58 33.64 1.86
N ASP A 218 -6.35 33.07 0.68
CA ASP A 218 -5.27 33.38 -0.28
C ASP A 218 -3.87 32.78 -0.03
N ALA A 219 -3.60 31.66 -0.69
CA ALA A 219 -2.26 31.24 -1.08
C ALA A 219 -2.32 30.51 -2.42
N THR A 220 -1.96 31.23 -3.48
CA THR A 220 -1.79 30.75 -4.85
C THR A 220 -0.74 29.64 -4.89
N SER A 221 -1.14 28.39 -5.10
CA SER A 221 -0.21 27.28 -5.30
C SER A 221 0.22 27.21 -6.75
N GLN A 222 1.44 27.69 -7.02
CA GLN A 222 2.15 27.37 -8.26
C GLN A 222 2.69 25.93 -8.14
N ALA A 223 2.27 25.06 -9.05
CA ALA A 223 2.79 23.71 -9.17
C ALA A 223 4.24 23.75 -9.66
N LEU A 224 5.17 23.20 -8.87
CA LEU A 224 6.55 22.99 -9.29
C LEU A 224 6.64 21.72 -10.16
N PRO A 225 7.34 21.75 -11.31
CA PRO A 225 7.56 20.57 -12.14
C PRO A 225 8.60 19.64 -11.48
N ILE A 226 8.21 18.39 -11.21
CA ILE A 226 9.11 17.35 -10.71
C ILE A 226 9.83 16.74 -11.91
N THR A 227 10.98 17.28 -12.28
CA THR A 227 11.95 16.57 -13.12
C THR A 227 12.81 15.69 -12.22
N SER A 228 12.49 14.39 -12.13
CA SER A 228 13.33 13.40 -11.46
C SER A 228 14.60 13.18 -12.29
N LYS A 229 15.74 13.68 -11.82
CA LYS A 229 17.05 13.36 -12.36
C LYS A 229 17.57 12.16 -11.58
N ALA A 230 17.50 10.97 -12.18
CA ALA A 230 17.95 9.73 -11.56
C ALA A 230 19.45 9.81 -11.21
N GLY A 231 19.77 9.75 -9.91
CA GLY A 231 21.13 9.46 -9.42
C GLY A 231 21.52 8.00 -9.69
N PRO A 232 22.82 7.64 -9.53
CA PRO A 232 23.32 6.30 -9.81
C PRO A 232 22.59 5.26 -8.95
N GLY A 233 21.98 4.28 -9.63
CA GLY A 233 21.06 3.32 -9.03
C GLY A 233 21.75 2.29 -8.15
N PHE A 234 21.42 2.31 -6.86
CA PHE A 234 21.57 1.18 -5.97
C PHE A 234 20.35 0.26 -6.14
N GLU A 235 20.55 -0.97 -6.61
CA GLU A 235 19.49 -1.98 -6.63
C GLU A 235 19.30 -2.55 -5.23
N LYS A 236 18.14 -2.31 -4.63
CA LYS A 236 17.80 -2.87 -3.31
C LYS A 236 17.76 -4.41 -3.39
N PRO A 237 18.33 -5.14 -2.42
CA PRO A 237 18.28 -6.60 -2.41
C PRO A 237 16.83 -7.10 -2.41
N VAL A 238 16.56 -8.06 -3.31
CA VAL A 238 15.22 -8.62 -3.58
C VAL A 238 14.74 -9.54 -2.44
N THR A 239 15.67 -10.05 -1.62
CA THR A 239 15.38 -10.87 -0.44
C THR A 239 15.84 -10.15 0.81
N ARG A 240 14.90 -9.81 1.71
CA ARG A 240 15.21 -9.17 2.99
C ARG A 240 15.41 -10.26 4.04
N LEU A 241 16.62 -10.37 4.58
CA LEU A 241 16.92 -11.34 5.63
C LEU A 241 16.52 -10.76 6.99
N ASN A 242 16.16 -11.65 7.91
CA ASN A 242 15.88 -11.29 9.29
C ASN A 242 17.15 -10.78 9.98
N MET A 243 17.19 -9.49 10.31
CA MET A 243 18.35 -8.89 10.98
C MET A 243 18.65 -9.51 12.35
N TYR A 244 17.66 -10.13 13.01
CA TYR A 244 17.90 -10.84 14.27
C TYR A 244 18.81 -12.06 14.09
N GLU A 245 18.68 -12.75 12.95
CA GLU A 245 19.45 -13.94 12.61
C GLU A 245 20.82 -13.59 12.07
N THR A 246 20.90 -12.57 11.20
CA THR A 246 22.16 -12.15 10.57
C THR A 246 23.03 -11.31 11.49
N ARG A 247 22.43 -10.61 12.47
CA ARG A 247 23.11 -9.62 13.33
C ARG A 247 23.78 -8.47 12.57
N GLU A 248 23.39 -8.30 11.32
CA GLU A 248 23.98 -7.34 10.39
C GLU A 248 22.89 -6.77 9.48
N SER A 249 23.06 -5.52 9.07
CA SER A 249 22.17 -4.89 8.08
C SER A 249 22.31 -5.57 6.72
N ASN A 250 21.19 -5.82 6.07
CA ASN A 250 21.08 -6.22 4.66
C ASN A 250 21.69 -5.17 3.71
N TYR A 251 21.96 -3.96 4.21
CA TYR A 251 22.60 -2.85 3.50
C TYR A 251 24.01 -2.56 4.03
N ALA A 252 24.62 -3.43 4.83
CA ALA A 252 25.91 -3.17 5.46
C ALA A 252 27.00 -2.76 4.44
N GLU A 253 27.09 -3.47 3.31
CA GLU A 253 28.03 -3.14 2.23
C GLU A 253 27.81 -1.71 1.69
N PHE A 254 26.55 -1.35 1.42
CA PHE A 254 26.18 0.00 0.94
C PHE A 254 26.45 1.09 1.98
N LEU A 255 26.30 0.77 3.27
CA LEU A 255 26.45 1.71 4.38
C LEU A 255 27.90 1.88 4.86
N THR A 256 28.87 1.20 4.25
CA THR A 256 30.30 1.24 4.66
C THR A 256 30.87 2.66 4.68
N ASP A 257 30.51 3.49 3.69
CA ASP A 257 31.00 4.87 3.56
C ASP A 257 30.09 5.91 4.22
N TYR A 258 29.12 5.45 5.03
CA TYR A 258 28.16 6.32 5.68
C TYR A 258 28.36 6.37 7.20
N SER A 259 28.35 7.59 7.73
CA SER A 259 28.37 7.85 9.17
C SER A 259 26.97 8.08 9.73
N GLU A 260 26.73 7.72 11.00
CA GLU A 260 25.47 8.02 11.67
C GLU A 260 25.42 9.47 12.14
N VAL A 261 24.40 10.22 11.68
CA VAL A 261 24.20 11.62 12.07
C VAL A 261 22.97 11.81 12.95
N HIS A 262 22.01 10.89 12.91
CA HIS A 262 20.83 10.92 13.75
C HIS A 262 20.27 9.51 13.93
N LYS A 263 19.77 9.20 15.12
CA LYS A 263 19.08 7.95 15.43
C LYS A 263 17.91 8.20 16.36
N GLU A 264 16.76 7.66 16.00
CA GLU A 264 15.53 7.75 16.78
C GLU A 264 14.76 6.44 16.74
N ILE A 265 14.00 6.15 17.81
CA ILE A 265 13.09 5.01 17.87
C ILE A 265 11.65 5.53 17.81
N LEU A 266 10.94 5.16 16.76
CA LEU A 266 9.51 5.40 16.60
C LEU A 266 8.75 4.27 17.27
N ILE A 267 8.10 4.57 18.39
CA ILE A 267 7.40 3.55 19.19
C ILE A 267 6.03 3.29 18.60
N PHE A 268 5.70 2.02 18.37
CA PHE A 268 4.38 1.58 17.94
C PHE A 268 3.61 0.97 19.11
N PRO A 269 2.27 1.07 19.12
CA PRO A 269 1.43 0.31 20.04
C PRO A 269 1.66 -1.20 19.89
N ASN A 270 1.30 -1.95 20.93
CA ASN A 270 1.46 -3.40 20.94
C ASN A 270 0.67 -4.04 19.79
N ASP A 271 1.28 -5.01 19.10
CA ASP A 271 0.69 -5.72 17.96
C ASP A 271 0.09 -4.79 16.87
N SER A 272 0.59 -3.56 16.76
CA SER A 272 0.10 -2.56 15.81
C SER A 272 1.15 -2.16 14.78
N MET A 273 0.68 -1.95 13.54
CA MET A 273 1.42 -1.31 12.44
C MET A 273 0.97 0.15 12.22
N ARG A 274 0.14 0.71 13.11
CA ARG A 274 -0.33 2.08 12.98
C ARG A 274 0.75 3.04 13.43
N LEU A 275 1.13 3.94 12.52
CA LEU A 275 2.17 4.93 12.77
C LEU A 275 1.77 5.92 13.87
N GLY A 276 0.54 6.44 13.82
CA GLY A 276 0.05 7.45 14.76
C GLY A 276 0.63 8.85 14.49
N ASP A 277 -0.06 9.89 14.97
CA ASP A 277 0.27 11.27 14.59
C ASP A 277 1.59 11.78 15.17
N LEU A 278 1.97 11.31 16.36
CA LEU A 278 3.27 11.60 16.95
C LEU A 278 4.42 11.13 16.04
N ASN A 279 4.39 9.88 15.58
CA ASN A 279 5.44 9.37 14.71
C ASN A 279 5.41 10.02 13.32
N LYS A 280 4.22 10.36 12.78
CA LYS A 280 4.12 11.15 11.54
C LYS A 280 4.84 12.49 11.67
N SER A 281 4.62 13.21 12.77
CA SER A 281 5.26 14.52 13.02
C SER A 281 6.79 14.41 13.15
N ARG A 282 7.29 13.33 13.79
CA ARG A 282 8.73 13.05 13.90
C ARG A 282 9.35 12.76 12.54
N ILE A 283 8.69 11.94 11.72
CA ILE A 283 9.15 11.64 10.36
C ILE A 283 9.22 12.89 9.49
N GLN A 284 8.22 13.76 9.57
CA GLN A 284 8.24 15.05 8.86
C GLN A 284 9.42 15.92 9.32
N ALA A 285 9.69 15.98 10.62
CA ALA A 285 10.84 16.72 11.16
C ALA A 285 12.17 16.13 10.66
N ILE A 286 12.34 14.81 10.67
CA ILE A 286 13.55 14.16 10.13
C ILE A 286 13.69 14.48 8.63
N ALA A 287 12.64 14.25 7.84
CA ALA A 287 12.64 14.48 6.40
C ALA A 287 13.00 15.93 6.03
N SER A 288 12.48 16.90 6.78
CA SER A 288 12.77 18.33 6.55
C SER A 288 14.22 18.73 6.79
N ASN A 289 15.01 17.90 7.49
CA ASN A 289 16.41 18.15 7.81
C ASN A 289 17.39 17.29 6.98
N LEU A 290 16.90 16.43 6.08
CA LEU A 290 17.74 15.59 5.24
C LEU A 290 18.48 16.41 4.18
N GLN A 291 19.75 16.05 3.94
CA GLN A 291 20.51 16.51 2.79
C GLN A 291 20.29 15.54 1.61
N SER A 292 19.51 15.97 0.61
CA SER A 292 19.05 15.12 -0.50
C SER A 292 20.16 14.37 -1.24
N GLU A 293 21.36 14.95 -1.29
CA GLU A 293 22.49 14.38 -2.03
C GLU A 293 23.33 13.39 -1.23
N SER A 294 23.47 13.60 0.08
CA SER A 294 24.42 12.87 0.93
C SER A 294 23.77 11.95 1.96
N ASP A 295 22.49 12.18 2.28
CA ASP A 295 21.82 11.46 3.36
C ASP A 295 21.01 10.29 2.80
N VAL A 296 21.00 9.19 3.55
CA VAL A 296 20.08 8.06 3.40
C VAL A 296 19.45 7.76 4.75
N VAL A 297 18.26 7.17 4.73
CA VAL A 297 17.50 6.81 5.92
C VAL A 297 17.44 5.30 6.02
N SER A 298 18.07 4.73 7.04
CA SER A 298 17.90 3.32 7.43
C SER A 298 16.69 3.19 8.35
N VAL A 299 15.78 2.28 8.00
CA VAL A 299 14.49 2.05 8.66
C VAL A 299 14.41 0.56 9.02
N ILE A 300 14.62 0.25 10.30
CA ILE A 300 14.62 -1.13 10.80
C ILE A 300 13.38 -1.32 11.67
N GLY A 301 12.41 -2.08 11.19
CA GLY A 301 11.25 -2.45 12.00
C GLY A 301 11.57 -3.56 12.97
N CYS A 302 11.17 -3.41 14.23
CA CYS A 302 11.47 -4.37 15.29
C CYS A 302 10.19 -4.97 15.89
N SER A 303 10.20 -6.29 16.06
CA SER A 303 9.21 -7.02 16.86
C SER A 303 9.86 -8.22 17.56
N HIS A 304 10.06 -8.09 18.87
CA HIS A 304 10.74 -9.08 19.70
C HIS A 304 9.88 -9.55 20.87
N GLY A 305 9.98 -10.84 21.17
CA GLY A 305 9.28 -11.47 22.29
C GLY A 305 7.98 -12.17 21.91
N ARG A 306 7.13 -12.40 22.91
CA ARG A 306 5.88 -13.15 22.72
C ARG A 306 4.85 -12.28 21.99
N THR A 307 4.41 -12.73 20.83
CA THR A 307 3.21 -12.20 20.15
C THR A 307 2.07 -13.22 20.23
N LYS A 308 0.82 -12.73 20.13
CA LYS A 308 -0.39 -13.57 20.04
C LYS A 308 -0.66 -14.08 18.62
N LEU A 309 0.17 -13.65 17.66
CA LEU A 309 0.02 -13.91 16.24
C LEU A 309 1.05 -14.96 15.80
N GLU A 310 0.60 -16.02 15.13
CA GLU A 310 1.51 -16.99 14.50
C GLU A 310 2.32 -16.29 13.40
N ASN A 311 3.66 -16.40 13.43
CA ASN A 311 4.60 -15.60 12.63
C ASN A 311 4.44 -14.06 12.75
N GLY A 312 3.73 -13.58 13.77
CA GLY A 312 3.35 -12.18 13.84
C GLY A 312 4.51 -11.21 14.05
N ASN A 313 5.63 -11.66 14.62
CA ASN A 313 6.77 -10.77 14.81
C ASN A 313 7.38 -10.33 13.47
N GLU A 314 7.45 -11.22 12.50
CA GLU A 314 7.92 -10.88 11.15
C GLU A 314 6.98 -9.88 10.49
N VAL A 315 5.68 -10.17 10.49
CA VAL A 315 4.64 -9.31 9.91
C VAL A 315 4.64 -7.92 10.56
N LEU A 316 4.76 -7.86 11.88
CA LEU A 316 4.79 -6.60 12.62
C LEU A 316 6.08 -5.83 12.34
N ALA A 317 7.24 -6.48 12.33
CA ALA A 317 8.53 -5.83 12.07
C ALA A 317 8.55 -5.24 10.65
N THR A 318 8.35 -6.08 9.64
CA THR A 318 8.35 -5.67 8.21
C THR A 318 7.26 -4.66 7.92
N GLY A 319 6.05 -4.87 8.44
CA GLY A 319 4.93 -3.95 8.25
C GLY A 319 5.18 -2.58 8.86
N ARG A 320 5.74 -2.49 10.07
CA ARG A 320 6.10 -1.20 10.68
C ARG A 320 7.19 -0.48 9.89
N ALA A 321 8.22 -1.19 9.45
CA ALA A 321 9.31 -0.64 8.64
C ALA A 321 8.76 -0.05 7.33
N LYS A 322 7.91 -0.81 6.63
CA LYS A 322 7.23 -0.36 5.42
C LYS A 322 6.36 0.89 5.65
N ARG A 323 5.62 0.97 6.76
CA ARG A 323 4.79 2.15 7.06
C ARG A 323 5.64 3.40 7.32
N VAL A 324 6.79 3.26 7.95
CA VAL A 324 7.74 4.36 8.14
C VAL A 324 8.39 4.76 6.80
N MET A 325 8.80 3.79 5.98
CA MET A 325 9.31 4.05 4.63
C MET A 325 8.30 4.85 3.80
N GLU A 326 7.05 4.38 3.70
CA GLU A 326 5.98 5.04 2.96
C GLU A 326 5.74 6.48 3.47
N ALA A 327 5.85 6.71 4.79
CA ALA A 327 5.73 8.05 5.37
C ALA A 327 6.91 8.98 5.02
N PHE A 328 8.13 8.46 4.84
CA PHE A 328 9.26 9.24 4.32
C PHE A 328 9.07 9.59 2.85
N LEU A 329 8.60 8.65 2.02
CA LEU A 329 8.29 8.93 0.61
C LEU A 329 7.28 10.07 0.49
N TYR A 330 6.29 10.03 1.36
CA TYR A 330 5.25 11.04 1.44
C TYR A 330 5.74 12.41 1.87
N ALA A 331 6.75 12.45 2.73
CA ALA A 331 7.43 13.67 3.13
C ALA A 331 8.42 14.20 2.07
N GLY A 332 8.46 13.57 0.89
CA GLY A 332 9.29 14.00 -0.25
C GLY A 332 10.67 13.36 -0.33
N VAL A 333 10.96 12.34 0.50
CA VAL A 333 12.23 11.61 0.43
C VAL A 333 12.19 10.61 -0.73
N GLU A 334 13.22 10.61 -1.57
CA GLU A 334 13.30 9.67 -2.69
C GLU A 334 13.35 8.21 -2.20
N GLU A 335 12.67 7.29 -2.91
CA GLU A 335 12.61 5.88 -2.51
C GLU A 335 13.99 5.22 -2.45
N SER A 336 14.88 5.57 -3.38
CA SER A 336 16.27 5.11 -3.40
C SER A 336 17.07 5.51 -2.14
N ARG A 337 16.61 6.54 -1.41
CA ARG A 337 17.27 7.05 -0.20
C ARG A 337 16.72 6.44 1.09
N VAL A 338 15.71 5.57 1.03
CA VAL A 338 15.14 4.89 2.20
C VAL A 338 15.41 3.39 2.14
N LEU A 339 16.21 2.89 3.09
CA LEU A 339 16.66 1.52 3.22
C LEU A 339 15.81 0.83 4.29
N GLU A 340 14.94 -0.11 3.88
CA GLU A 340 13.94 -0.70 4.76
C GLU A 340 14.25 -2.17 5.07
N GLU A 341 14.26 -2.50 6.37
CA GLU A 341 14.63 -3.80 6.91
C GLU A 341 13.72 -4.25 8.05
N GLY A 342 13.74 -5.54 8.36
CA GLY A 342 13.04 -6.12 9.50
C GLY A 342 14.00 -6.86 10.45
N CYS A 343 13.75 -6.72 11.75
CA CYS A 343 14.39 -7.45 12.82
C CYS A 343 13.31 -8.08 13.71
N TRP A 344 13.18 -9.40 13.70
CA TRP A 344 12.12 -10.08 14.42
C TRP A 344 12.58 -11.37 15.09
N SER A 345 12.00 -11.66 16.26
CA SER A 345 12.27 -12.89 17.00
C SER A 345 11.20 -13.15 18.05
N SER A 346 10.95 -14.42 18.38
CA SER A 346 10.16 -14.79 19.55
C SER A 346 10.88 -14.51 20.89
N GLN A 347 12.18 -14.24 20.84
CA GLN A 347 13.02 -13.87 21.98
C GLN A 347 13.19 -12.35 22.06
N TYR A 348 13.49 -11.83 23.24
CA TYR A 348 13.87 -10.43 23.39
C TYR A 348 15.29 -10.20 22.84
N PHE A 349 15.55 -8.98 22.40
CA PHE A 349 16.83 -8.58 21.83
C PHE A 349 17.23 -7.17 22.31
N ASP A 350 17.02 -6.94 23.61
CA ASP A 350 17.03 -5.61 24.21
C ASP A 350 18.42 -4.94 24.18
N GLU A 351 19.48 -5.73 24.00
CA GLU A 351 20.86 -5.26 23.93
C GLU A 351 21.17 -4.52 22.63
N GLU A 352 20.47 -4.81 21.53
CA GLU A 352 20.75 -4.24 20.21
C GLU A 352 19.55 -3.49 19.61
N MET A 353 18.33 -3.95 19.86
CA MET A 353 17.13 -3.46 19.19
C MET A 353 15.93 -3.32 20.14
N PRO A 354 15.02 -2.35 19.91
CA PRO A 354 13.83 -2.22 20.74
C PRO A 354 12.91 -3.45 20.58
N ARG A 355 12.15 -3.77 21.64
CA ARG A 355 11.15 -4.86 21.57
C ARG A 355 10.06 -4.60 20.54
N ARG A 356 9.73 -3.34 20.32
CA ARG A 356 8.69 -2.89 19.41
C ARG A 356 9.00 -1.49 18.90
N GLY A 357 8.70 -1.27 17.63
CA GLY A 357 8.82 0.03 17.00
C GLY A 357 9.67 -0.05 15.75
N VAL A 358 10.21 1.09 15.36
CA VAL A 358 11.10 1.22 14.21
C VAL A 358 12.30 2.05 14.62
N VAL A 359 13.50 1.52 14.42
CA VAL A 359 14.74 2.27 14.53
C VAL A 359 14.94 3.02 13.22
N VAL A 360 14.92 4.34 13.30
CA VAL A 360 15.20 5.23 12.17
C VAL A 360 16.56 5.84 12.39
N THR A 361 17.45 5.65 11.41
CA THR A 361 18.80 6.18 11.45
C THR A 361 19.06 6.99 10.18
N VAL A 362 19.41 8.26 10.32
CA VAL A 362 19.95 9.05 9.22
C VAL A 362 21.44 8.79 9.14
N LYS A 363 21.87 8.37 7.95
CA LYS A 363 23.24 8.03 7.62
C LYS A 363 23.71 9.02 6.55
N ARG A 364 24.90 9.61 6.71
CA ARG A 364 25.47 10.60 5.79
C ARG A 364 26.76 10.08 5.18
N ASN A 365 26.84 10.13 3.85
CA ASN A 365 28.05 9.80 3.10
C ASN A 365 29.16 10.79 3.46
N THR A 366 30.31 10.31 3.92
CA THR A 366 31.43 11.13 4.41
C THR A 366 32.52 11.36 3.38
#